data_AF-A0A258TPV2-F1
#
_entry.id   AF-A0A258TPV2-F1
#
_cell.length_a   1.000
_cell.length_b   1.000
_cell.length_c   1.000
_cell.angle_alpha   90.00
_cell.angle_beta   90.00
_cell.angle_gamma   90.00
#
_symmetry.space_group_name_H-M   'P 1'
#
loop_
_entity.id
_entity.type
_entity.pdbx_description
1 polymer ?
#
loop_
_entity_poly.entity_id
_entity_poly.type
_entity_poly.pdbx_seq_one_letter_code
_entity_poly.pdbx_strand_id
1 'polypeptide(L)'
;MIFEFIEDIVKMALIVACLYFVLGEAARRMQPAWSEPIGKHRLITLWVLILAVSAIKLTEDVIGGESGPIDRAILLFIHGHVPRALNGFFEAVTSTGASWVLLPLATGISIALLWARRRFESLLVAASVLSAAMVIYFVKMVVGRARPALWDSEWYWGSSFPSGHTLAVAAFATAVALCVSRIRPAAGTLALSLAIAWITLVGISRLVLGVHWPTDVLVAACIGAFLPLAMSVVH
;
A
#
# COMPACT_ATOMS: atom_id res chain seq x y z
N MET A 1 6.86 -23.09 13.18
CA MET A 1 5.78 -22.42 12.42
C MET A 1 5.07 -21.30 13.21
N ILE A 2 4.15 -21.55 14.15
CA ILE A 2 3.52 -20.45 14.94
C ILE A 2 4.55 -19.72 15.81
N PHE A 3 5.47 -20.47 16.41
CA PHE A 3 6.50 -19.91 17.29
C PHE A 3 7.47 -18.99 16.54
N GLU A 4 7.94 -19.40 15.36
CA GLU A 4 8.80 -18.59 14.48
C GLU A 4 8.08 -17.36 13.92
N PHE A 5 6.77 -17.48 13.64
CA PHE A 5 5.94 -16.34 13.22
C PHE A 5 5.80 -15.30 14.33
N ILE A 6 5.55 -15.75 15.56
CA ILE A 6 5.50 -14.89 16.74
C ILE A 6 6.88 -14.26 16.97
N GLU A 7 7.95 -15.04 16.82
CA GLU A 7 9.32 -14.56 16.97
C GLU A 7 9.66 -13.47 15.95
N ASP A 8 9.25 -13.63 14.70
CA ASP A 8 9.45 -12.65 13.63
C ASP A 8 8.65 -11.37 13.84
N ILE A 9 7.39 -11.48 14.28
CA ILE A 9 6.57 -10.32 14.63
C ILE A 9 7.18 -9.58 15.82
N VAL A 10 7.63 -10.31 16.84
CA VAL A 10 8.25 -9.75 18.03
C VAL A 10 9.55 -9.03 17.67
N LYS A 11 10.39 -9.62 16.82
CA LYS A 11 11.62 -8.98 16.31
C LYS A 11 11.32 -7.71 15.53
N MET A 12 10.34 -7.74 14.62
CA MET A 12 9.95 -6.54 13.84
C MET A 12 9.40 -5.43 14.75
N ALA A 13 8.54 -5.78 15.71
CA ALA A 13 7.98 -4.84 16.66
C ALA A 13 9.07 -4.21 17.55
N LEU A 14 10.05 -5.00 18.00
CA LEU A 14 11.21 -4.54 18.76
C LEU A 14 12.09 -3.57 17.95
N ILE A 15 12.36 -3.89 16.68
CA ILE A 15 13.16 -3.03 15.80
C ILE A 15 12.46 -1.69 15.55
N VAL A 16 11.15 -1.72 15.24
CA VAL A 16 10.35 -0.49 15.05
C VAL A 16 10.33 0.34 16.34
N ALA A 17 10.15 -0.30 17.50
CA ALA A 17 10.14 0.38 18.79
C ALA A 17 11.51 1.01 19.12
N CYS A 18 12.61 0.30 18.89
CA CYS A 18 13.96 0.80 19.07
C CYS A 18 14.27 1.98 18.13
N LEU A 19 13.95 1.86 16.84
CA LEU A 19 14.16 2.93 15.87
C LEU A 19 13.36 4.19 16.21
N TYR A 20 12.09 4.03 16.59
CA TYR A 20 11.26 5.15 17.06
C TYR A 20 11.87 5.84 18.28
N PHE A 21 12.37 5.06 19.25
CA PHE A 21 12.96 5.61 20.47
C PHE A 21 14.29 6.34 20.21
N VAL A 22 15.17 5.74 19.40
CA VAL A 22 16.46 6.33 19.01
C VAL A 22 16.28 7.60 18.20
N LEU A 23 15.37 7.61 17.23
CA LEU A 23 15.04 8.81 16.44
C LEU A 23 14.46 9.92 17.33
N GLY A 24 13.58 9.57 18.26
CA GLY A 24 13.03 10.53 19.22
C GLY A 24 14.10 11.14 20.13
N GLU A 25 15.07 10.34 20.58
CA GLU A 25 16.16 10.80 21.45
C GLU A 25 17.21 11.61 20.68
N ALA A 26 17.58 11.18 19.48
CA ALA A 26 18.49 11.92 18.60
C ALA A 26 17.89 13.29 18.21
N ALA A 27 16.59 13.34 17.87
CA ALA A 27 15.90 14.59 17.59
C ALA A 27 15.91 15.54 18.80
N ARG A 28 15.67 15.04 20.01
CA ARG A 28 15.74 15.85 21.25
C ARG A 28 17.13 16.45 21.49
N ARG A 29 18.20 15.72 21.16
CA ARG A 29 19.58 16.15 21.40
C ARG A 29 20.15 17.05 20.31
N MET A 30 19.81 16.79 19.05
CA MET A 30 20.39 17.49 17.91
C MET A 30 19.61 18.75 17.52
N GLN A 31 18.27 18.68 17.49
CA GLN A 31 17.39 19.81 17.18
C GLN A 31 16.04 19.67 17.91
N PRO A 32 15.90 20.27 19.10
CA PRO A 32 14.70 20.13 19.96
C PRO A 32 13.37 20.43 19.26
N ALA A 33 13.40 21.33 18.27
CA ALA A 33 12.25 21.68 17.43
C ALA A 33 11.65 20.51 16.63
N TRP A 34 12.41 19.43 16.39
CA TRP A 34 11.95 18.24 15.66
C TRP A 34 11.23 17.22 16.55
N SER A 35 11.38 17.32 17.88
CA SER A 35 10.78 16.36 18.82
C SER A 35 9.26 16.52 18.95
N GLU A 36 8.75 17.76 18.87
CA GLU A 36 7.31 18.06 18.91
C GLU A 36 6.54 17.49 17.70
N PRO A 37 6.99 17.71 16.45
CA PRO A 37 6.34 17.13 15.27
C PRO A 37 6.29 15.60 15.29
N ILE A 38 7.38 14.93 15.68
CA ILE A 38 7.48 13.46 15.76
C ILE A 38 6.49 12.91 16.79
N GLY A 39 6.35 13.57 17.95
CA GLY A 39 5.37 13.21 18.97
C GLY A 39 3.93 13.47 18.54
N LYS A 40 3.68 14.61 17.88
CA LYS A 40 2.36 15.02 17.37
C LYS A 40 1.85 14.12 16.24
N HIS A 41 2.76 13.55 15.43
CA HIS A 41 2.45 12.68 14.30
C HIS A 41 2.89 11.24 14.54
N ARG A 42 2.92 10.81 15.81
CA ARG A 42 3.43 9.50 16.25
C ARG A 42 2.92 8.32 15.42
N LEU A 43 1.65 8.33 15.04
CA LEU A 43 1.06 7.29 14.20
C LEU A 43 1.70 7.27 12.80
N ILE A 44 1.91 8.42 12.17
CA ILE A 44 2.53 8.52 10.84
C ILE A 44 3.99 8.07 10.90
N THR A 45 4.74 8.46 11.94
CA THR A 45 6.12 8.02 12.14
C THR A 45 6.21 6.51 12.34
N LEU A 46 5.32 5.94 13.16
CA LEU A 46 5.25 4.49 13.37
C LEU A 46 4.86 3.76 12.07
N TRP A 47 3.92 4.32 11.29
CA TRP A 47 3.58 3.80 9.97
C TRP A 47 4.79 3.83 9.03
N VAL A 48 5.51 4.95 8.91
CA VAL A 48 6.73 5.05 8.07
C VAL A 48 7.80 4.04 8.48
N LEU A 49 7.98 3.81 9.78
CA LEU A 49 8.94 2.83 10.28
C LEU A 49 8.51 1.39 10.00
N ILE A 50 7.22 1.07 10.20
CA ILE A 50 6.65 -0.23 9.82
C ILE A 50 6.84 -0.46 8.32
N LEU A 51 6.59 0.55 7.49
CA LEU A 51 6.74 0.50 6.03
C LEU A 51 8.19 0.26 5.61
N ALA A 52 9.15 0.98 6.18
CA ALA A 52 10.57 0.84 5.87
C ALA A 52 11.10 -0.54 6.28
N VAL A 53 10.74 -1.00 7.47
CA VAL A 53 11.17 -2.29 8.02
C VAL A 53 10.53 -3.46 7.26
N SER A 54 9.25 -3.32 6.89
CA SER A 54 8.56 -4.31 6.06
C SER A 54 9.16 -4.35 4.65
N ALA A 55 9.50 -3.19 4.07
CA ALA A 55 10.17 -3.14 2.77
C ALA A 55 11.54 -3.82 2.80
N ILE A 56 12.37 -3.61 3.84
CA ILE A 56 13.71 -4.23 3.95
C ILE A 56 13.62 -5.76 4.07
N LYS A 57 12.80 -6.28 5.00
CA LYS A 57 12.65 -7.73 5.17
C LYS A 57 12.00 -8.38 3.94
N LEU A 58 11.08 -7.68 3.28
CA LEU A 58 10.51 -8.17 2.04
C LEU A 58 11.51 -8.17 0.88
N THR A 59 12.49 -7.28 0.88
CA THR A 59 13.52 -7.24 -0.16
C THR A 59 14.39 -8.50 -0.08
N GLU A 60 14.67 -9.03 1.11
CA GLU A 60 15.40 -10.30 1.29
C GLU A 60 14.60 -11.50 0.75
N ASP A 61 13.32 -11.62 1.08
CA ASP A 61 12.47 -12.72 0.61
C ASP A 61 12.16 -12.64 -0.90
N VAL A 62 11.99 -11.43 -1.44
CA VAL A 62 11.64 -11.20 -2.86
C VAL A 62 12.86 -11.34 -3.77
N ILE A 63 14.07 -10.97 -3.33
CA ILE A 63 15.31 -11.24 -4.08
C ILE A 63 15.59 -12.74 -4.17
N GLY A 64 15.16 -13.53 -3.17
CA GLY A 64 15.25 -14.98 -3.17
C GLY A 64 14.39 -15.68 -4.22
N GLY A 65 13.43 -14.97 -4.86
CA GLY A 65 12.58 -15.52 -5.93
C GLY A 65 11.53 -16.55 -5.47
N GLU A 66 11.58 -16.99 -4.22
CA GLU A 66 10.64 -17.94 -3.63
C GLU A 66 9.66 -17.23 -2.70
N SER A 67 8.41 -17.68 -2.71
CA SER A 67 7.42 -17.22 -1.74
C SER A 67 7.64 -17.92 -0.42
N GLY A 68 7.77 -17.13 0.66
CA GLY A 68 7.92 -17.67 2.00
C GLY A 68 6.75 -18.61 2.38
N PRO A 69 6.98 -19.60 3.28
CA PRO A 69 5.94 -20.52 3.75
C PRO A 69 4.68 -19.81 4.28
N ILE A 70 4.84 -18.60 4.82
CA ILE A 70 3.76 -17.76 5.35
C ILE A 70 2.80 -17.30 4.24
N ASP A 71 3.34 -16.81 3.12
CA ASP A 71 2.55 -16.35 1.98
C ASP A 71 1.62 -17.47 1.46
N ARG A 72 2.17 -18.69 1.39
CA ARG A 72 1.43 -19.88 0.98
C ARG A 72 0.38 -20.28 2.01
N ALA A 73 0.72 -20.28 3.29
CA ALA A 73 -0.21 -20.64 4.36
C ALA A 73 -1.43 -19.70 4.41
N ILE A 74 -1.21 -18.39 4.28
CA ILE A 74 -2.28 -17.39 4.24
C ILE A 74 -3.18 -17.62 3.03
N LEU A 75 -2.62 -17.83 1.83
CA LEU A 75 -3.41 -18.08 0.63
C LEU A 75 -4.24 -19.36 0.73
N LEU A 76 -3.67 -20.45 1.22
CA LEU A 76 -4.40 -21.70 1.44
C LEU A 76 -5.49 -21.55 2.50
N PHE A 77 -5.23 -20.79 3.57
CA PHE A 77 -6.24 -20.47 4.57
C PHE A 77 -7.40 -19.70 3.95
N ILE A 78 -7.13 -18.65 3.18
CA ILE A 78 -8.15 -17.87 2.47
C ILE A 78 -8.95 -18.76 1.52
N HIS A 79 -8.27 -19.58 0.72
CA HIS A 79 -8.92 -20.50 -0.23
C HIS A 79 -9.83 -21.52 0.46
N GLY A 80 -9.44 -22.01 1.64
CA GLY A 80 -10.24 -22.96 2.42
C GLY A 80 -11.44 -22.35 3.15
N HIS A 81 -11.46 -21.04 3.38
CA HIS A 81 -12.47 -20.37 4.21
C HIS A 81 -13.38 -19.40 3.43
N VAL A 82 -12.99 -18.95 2.23
CA VAL A 82 -13.80 -18.05 1.42
C VAL A 82 -14.62 -18.86 0.42
N PRO A 83 -15.97 -18.82 0.48
CA PRO A 83 -16.81 -19.55 -0.46
C PRO A 83 -16.63 -19.04 -1.90
N ARG A 84 -16.52 -19.98 -2.85
CA ARG A 84 -16.40 -19.65 -4.28
C ARG A 84 -17.55 -18.81 -4.84
N ALA A 85 -18.72 -18.86 -4.20
CA ALA A 85 -19.88 -18.02 -4.54
C ALA A 85 -19.58 -16.51 -4.42
N LEU A 86 -18.55 -16.12 -3.65
CA LEU A 86 -18.13 -14.72 -3.50
C LEU A 86 -17.12 -14.27 -4.58
N ASN A 87 -16.68 -15.14 -5.49
CA ASN A 87 -15.68 -14.78 -6.50
C ASN A 87 -16.13 -13.59 -7.36
N GLY A 88 -17.40 -13.58 -7.82
CA GLY A 88 -17.93 -12.45 -8.60
C GLY A 88 -17.94 -11.12 -7.84
N PHE A 89 -18.12 -11.16 -6.51
CA PHE A 89 -17.99 -9.96 -5.67
C PHE A 89 -16.53 -9.48 -5.64
N PHE A 90 -15.57 -10.38 -5.43
CA PHE A 90 -14.14 -10.03 -5.40
C PHE A 90 -13.60 -9.61 -6.78
N GLU A 91 -14.13 -10.16 -7.87
CA GLU A 91 -13.90 -9.70 -9.25
C GLU A 91 -14.40 -8.27 -9.44
N ALA A 92 -15.64 -7.98 -9.02
CA ALA A 92 -16.19 -6.63 -9.08
C ALA A 92 -15.36 -5.65 -8.24
N VAL A 93 -14.97 -6.04 -7.02
CA VAL A 93 -14.09 -5.25 -6.16
C VAL A 93 -12.74 -5.00 -6.83
N THR A 94 -12.05 -6.04 -7.32
CA THR A 94 -10.73 -5.84 -7.93
C THR A 94 -10.80 -4.98 -9.19
N SER A 95 -11.93 -5.02 -9.93
CA SER A 95 -12.11 -4.20 -11.12
C SER A 95 -12.01 -2.70 -10.82
N THR A 96 -12.41 -2.26 -9.61
CA THR A 96 -12.29 -0.86 -9.18
C THR A 96 -10.84 -0.37 -9.09
N GLY A 97 -9.88 -1.30 -8.91
CA GLY A 97 -8.46 -0.98 -8.90
C GLY A 97 -7.77 -1.12 -10.26
N ALA A 98 -8.52 -1.43 -11.31
CA ALA A 98 -7.96 -1.59 -12.64
C ALA A 98 -7.67 -0.24 -13.28
N SER A 99 -6.62 -0.18 -14.12
CA SER A 99 -6.20 1.06 -14.77
C SER A 99 -7.30 1.69 -15.64
N TRP A 100 -8.17 0.88 -16.23
CA TRP A 100 -9.29 1.38 -17.04
C TRP A 100 -10.38 2.07 -16.20
N VAL A 101 -10.45 1.82 -14.89
CA VAL A 101 -11.31 2.57 -13.96
C VAL A 101 -10.57 3.76 -13.36
N LEU A 102 -9.34 3.53 -12.87
CA LEU A 102 -8.60 4.54 -12.12
C LEU A 102 -8.09 5.68 -13.00
N LEU A 103 -7.68 5.44 -14.24
CA LEU A 103 -7.15 6.49 -15.12
C LEU A 103 -8.22 7.54 -15.49
N PRO A 104 -9.43 7.16 -15.97
CA PRO A 104 -10.49 8.13 -16.19
C PRO A 104 -10.90 8.87 -14.92
N LEU A 105 -10.99 8.16 -13.78
CA LEU A 105 -11.37 8.76 -12.51
C LEU A 105 -10.33 9.79 -12.02
N ALA A 106 -9.05 9.43 -12.03
CA ALA A 106 -7.96 10.34 -11.67
C ALA A 106 -7.89 11.54 -12.60
N THR A 107 -8.10 11.35 -13.90
CA THR A 107 -8.13 12.43 -14.89
C THR A 107 -9.30 13.38 -14.62
N GLY A 108 -10.50 12.84 -14.43
CA GLY A 108 -11.70 13.63 -14.13
C GLY A 108 -11.57 14.45 -12.85
N ILE A 109 -11.06 13.85 -11.77
CA ILE A 109 -10.81 14.55 -10.50
C ILE A 109 -9.73 15.62 -10.68
N SER A 110 -8.64 15.32 -11.39
CA SER A 110 -7.57 16.27 -11.64
C SER A 110 -8.06 17.49 -12.43
N ILE A 111 -8.89 17.29 -13.46
CA ILE A 111 -9.53 18.36 -14.24
C ILE A 111 -10.49 19.18 -13.37
N ALA A 112 -11.35 18.51 -12.58
CA ALA A 112 -12.28 19.20 -11.69
C ALA A 112 -11.55 20.07 -10.65
N LEU A 113 -10.44 19.57 -10.08
CA LEU A 113 -9.59 20.34 -9.17
C LEU A 113 -8.91 21.53 -9.86
N LEU A 114 -8.43 21.38 -11.11
CA LEU A 114 -7.90 22.51 -11.88
C LEU A 114 -8.96 23.58 -12.14
N TRP A 115 -10.18 23.16 -12.48
CA TRP A 115 -11.29 24.08 -12.71
C TRP A 115 -11.66 24.83 -11.42
N ALA A 116 -11.62 24.14 -10.28
CA ALA A 116 -11.78 24.73 -8.95
C ALA A 116 -10.57 25.54 -8.46
N ARG A 117 -9.57 25.80 -9.32
CA ARG A 117 -8.31 26.51 -9.02
C ARG A 117 -7.43 25.85 -7.94
N ARG A 118 -7.65 24.56 -7.65
CA ARG A 118 -6.89 23.72 -6.71
C ARG A 118 -5.71 23.04 -7.40
N ARG A 119 -4.75 23.85 -7.86
CA ARG A 119 -3.64 23.39 -8.71
C ARG A 119 -2.76 22.34 -8.02
N PHE A 120 -2.47 22.54 -6.75
CA PHE A 120 -1.63 21.62 -5.98
C PHE A 120 -2.31 20.26 -5.80
N GLU A 121 -3.59 20.25 -5.42
CA GLU A 121 -4.36 19.02 -5.24
C GLU A 121 -4.53 18.26 -6.55
N SER A 122 -4.74 18.97 -7.66
CA SER A 122 -4.75 18.36 -9.00
C SER A 122 -3.42 17.68 -9.33
N LEU A 123 -2.30 18.41 -9.13
CA LEU A 123 -0.97 17.88 -9.37
C LEU A 123 -0.68 16.67 -8.48
N LEU A 124 -1.09 16.72 -7.21
CA LEU A 124 -0.90 15.63 -6.25
C LEU A 124 -1.59 14.34 -6.74
N VAL A 125 -2.85 14.41 -7.17
CA VAL A 125 -3.58 13.24 -7.70
C VAL A 125 -2.91 12.71 -8.96
N ALA A 126 -2.63 13.59 -9.94
CA ALA A 126 -2.03 13.19 -11.20
C ALA A 126 -0.62 12.58 -11.02
N ALA A 127 0.24 13.24 -10.24
CA ALA A 127 1.61 12.78 -9.97
C ALA A 127 1.63 11.46 -9.18
N SER A 128 0.69 11.25 -8.25
CA SER A 128 0.60 10.02 -7.48
C SER A 128 0.26 8.81 -8.35
N VAL A 129 -0.72 8.95 -9.25
CA VAL A 129 -1.12 7.88 -10.17
C VAL A 129 -0.02 7.59 -11.20
N LEU A 130 0.63 8.63 -11.74
CA LEU A 130 1.75 8.47 -12.66
C LEU A 130 2.94 7.77 -12.00
N SER A 131 3.30 8.21 -10.78
CA SER A 131 4.41 7.60 -10.02
C SER A 131 4.11 6.15 -9.66
N ALA A 132 2.87 5.83 -9.29
CA ALA A 132 2.43 4.47 -9.06
C ALA A 132 2.62 3.59 -10.30
N ALA A 133 2.18 4.07 -11.47
CA ALA A 133 2.35 3.35 -12.73
C ALA A 133 3.83 3.09 -13.06
N MET A 134 4.69 4.10 -12.88
CA MET A 134 6.13 3.97 -13.08
C MET A 134 6.74 2.93 -12.13
N VAL A 135 6.44 3.00 -10.83
CA VAL A 135 6.96 2.05 -9.84
C VAL A 135 6.49 0.63 -10.15
N ILE A 136 5.21 0.44 -10.48
CA ILE A 136 4.69 -0.87 -10.89
C ILE A 136 5.48 -1.42 -12.08
N TYR A 137 5.68 -0.61 -13.12
CA TYR A 137 6.38 -1.02 -14.33
C TYR A 137 7.85 -1.40 -14.05
N PHE A 138 8.62 -0.52 -13.41
CA PHE A 138 10.04 -0.75 -13.16
C PHE A 138 10.27 -1.92 -12.21
N VAL A 139 9.52 -2.01 -11.11
CA VAL A 139 9.70 -3.11 -10.15
C VAL A 139 9.33 -4.44 -10.79
N LYS A 140 8.28 -4.51 -11.62
CA LYS A 140 7.91 -5.75 -12.32
C LYS A 140 9.00 -6.22 -13.30
N MET A 141 9.69 -5.30 -13.97
CA MET A 141 10.79 -5.65 -14.87
C MET A 141 12.01 -6.22 -14.14
N VAL A 142 12.28 -5.73 -12.93
CA VAL A 142 13.47 -6.12 -12.16
C VAL A 142 13.23 -7.40 -11.36
N VAL A 143 12.07 -7.53 -10.72
CA VAL A 143 11.84 -8.59 -9.72
C VAL A 143 11.43 -9.92 -10.34
N GLY A 144 10.61 -9.92 -11.39
CA GLY A 144 10.24 -11.15 -12.09
C GLY A 144 9.56 -12.26 -11.25
N ARG A 145 9.03 -11.94 -10.06
CA ARG A 145 8.46 -12.93 -9.13
C ARG A 145 7.30 -13.71 -9.75
N ALA A 146 7.32 -15.04 -9.60
CA ALA A 146 6.25 -15.92 -10.08
C ALA A 146 4.94 -15.72 -9.27
N ARG A 147 3.79 -15.81 -9.94
CA ARG A 147 2.48 -15.74 -9.29
C ARG A 147 2.15 -17.01 -8.51
N PRO A 148 1.19 -16.97 -7.56
CA PRO A 148 0.69 -18.18 -6.92
C PRO A 148 0.09 -19.14 -7.95
N ALA A 149 0.57 -20.38 -7.97
CA ALA A 149 0.02 -21.47 -8.77
C ALA A 149 -0.51 -22.59 -7.85
N LEU A 150 -1.28 -22.20 -6.84
CA LEU A 150 -1.77 -23.10 -5.78
C LEU A 150 -3.13 -23.73 -6.12
N TRP A 151 -3.90 -23.12 -7.01
CA TRP A 151 -5.19 -23.59 -7.53
C TRP A 151 -5.44 -22.94 -8.90
N ASP A 152 -6.42 -23.46 -9.64
CA ASP A 152 -6.85 -22.86 -10.91
C ASP A 152 -7.40 -21.44 -10.66
N SER A 153 -6.64 -20.44 -11.10
CA SER A 153 -7.01 -19.04 -11.09
C SER A 153 -7.02 -18.51 -12.53
N GLU A 154 -7.73 -17.41 -12.77
CA GLU A 154 -7.70 -16.76 -14.08
C GLU A 154 -6.26 -16.46 -14.50
N TRP A 155 -5.97 -16.63 -15.79
CA TRP A 155 -4.61 -16.50 -16.29
C TRP A 155 -4.19 -15.03 -16.36
N TYR A 156 -3.43 -14.57 -15.36
CA TYR A 156 -2.76 -13.27 -15.38
C TYR A 156 -1.34 -13.40 -15.90
N TRP A 157 -1.02 -12.69 -16.98
CA TRP A 157 0.33 -12.62 -17.53
C TRP A 157 1.26 -11.72 -16.69
N GLY A 158 2.55 -12.05 -16.66
CA GLY A 158 3.63 -11.25 -16.08
C GLY A 158 3.85 -11.41 -14.57
N SER A 159 4.86 -10.68 -14.06
CA SER A 159 5.34 -10.74 -12.66
C SER A 159 4.24 -10.50 -11.62
N SER A 160 4.29 -11.22 -10.50
CA SER A 160 3.39 -11.06 -9.35
C SER A 160 3.70 -9.77 -8.58
N PHE A 161 4.98 -9.44 -8.41
CA PHE A 161 5.40 -8.37 -7.51
C PHE A 161 5.65 -7.04 -8.25
N PRO A 162 5.16 -5.90 -7.73
CA PRO A 162 4.14 -5.77 -6.68
C PRO A 162 2.73 -5.95 -7.28
N SER A 163 1.71 -6.03 -6.41
CA SER A 163 0.31 -5.98 -6.85
C SER A 163 -0.03 -4.62 -7.49
N GLY A 164 -0.24 -4.61 -8.80
CA GLY A 164 -0.53 -3.37 -9.54
C GLY A 164 -1.85 -2.71 -9.15
N HIS A 165 -2.92 -3.52 -8.97
CA HIS A 165 -4.23 -3.01 -8.56
C HIS A 165 -4.18 -2.39 -7.16
N THR A 166 -3.52 -3.08 -6.22
CA THR A 166 -3.40 -2.59 -4.84
C THR A 166 -2.56 -1.30 -4.77
N LEU A 167 -1.42 -1.25 -5.49
CA LEU A 167 -0.54 -0.09 -5.49
C LEU A 167 -1.24 1.13 -6.12
N ALA A 168 -1.92 0.93 -7.25
CA ALA A 168 -2.65 2.00 -7.94
C ALA A 168 -3.79 2.56 -7.07
N VAL A 169 -4.60 1.69 -6.44
CA VAL A 169 -5.66 2.12 -5.52
C VAL A 169 -5.09 2.85 -4.32
N ALA A 170 -3.99 2.36 -3.73
CA ALA A 170 -3.37 3.00 -2.58
C ALA A 170 -2.84 4.40 -2.91
N ALA A 171 -2.15 4.57 -4.04
CA ALA A 171 -1.69 5.89 -4.47
C ALA A 171 -2.84 6.84 -4.75
N PHE A 172 -3.86 6.38 -5.47
CA PHE A 172 -5.01 7.21 -5.82
C PHE A 172 -5.86 7.58 -4.59
N ALA A 173 -6.27 6.59 -3.79
CA ALA A 173 -7.16 6.80 -2.66
C ALA A 173 -6.50 7.65 -1.57
N THR A 174 -5.20 7.44 -1.30
CA THR A 174 -4.46 8.28 -0.34
C THR A 174 -4.31 9.71 -0.87
N ALA A 175 -4.02 9.92 -2.15
CA ALA A 175 -3.95 11.27 -2.74
C ALA A 175 -5.29 12.01 -2.59
N VAL A 176 -6.40 11.34 -2.90
CA VAL A 176 -7.75 11.91 -2.75
C VAL A 176 -8.07 12.21 -1.28
N ALA A 177 -7.76 11.30 -0.35
CA ALA A 177 -7.98 11.53 1.07
C ALA A 177 -7.21 12.74 1.61
N LEU A 178 -5.96 12.94 1.15
CA LEU A 178 -5.17 14.13 1.48
C LEU A 178 -5.79 15.41 0.89
N CYS A 179 -6.28 15.37 -0.34
CA CYS A 179 -6.98 16.50 -0.96
C CYS A 179 -8.25 16.85 -0.18
N VAL A 180 -9.06 15.86 0.18
CA VAL A 180 -10.28 16.07 0.98
C VAL A 180 -9.94 16.64 2.35
N SER A 181 -8.92 16.13 3.02
CA SER A 181 -8.48 16.63 4.33
C SER A 181 -8.05 18.10 4.29
N ARG A 182 -7.47 18.56 3.18
CA ARG A 182 -7.09 19.97 2.96
C ARG A 182 -8.29 20.86 2.60
N ILE A 183 -9.18 20.38 1.72
CA ILE A 183 -10.30 21.18 1.20
C ILE A 183 -11.46 21.23 2.19
N ARG A 184 -11.73 20.12 2.89
CA ARG A 184 -12.80 19.95 3.88
C ARG A 184 -12.30 19.14 5.09
N PRO A 185 -11.61 19.79 6.04
CA PRO A 185 -11.01 19.11 7.21
C PRO A 185 -11.98 18.21 7.99
N ALA A 186 -13.24 18.63 8.14
CA ALA A 186 -14.28 17.85 8.81
C ALA A 186 -14.58 16.48 8.14
N ALA A 187 -14.30 16.35 6.84
CA ALA A 187 -14.47 15.11 6.08
C ALA A 187 -13.17 14.30 5.96
N GLY A 188 -12.03 14.80 6.45
CA GLY A 188 -10.72 14.19 6.28
C GLY A 188 -10.62 12.80 6.89
N THR A 189 -11.09 12.63 8.13
CA THR A 189 -11.13 11.32 8.82
C THR A 189 -11.95 10.30 8.05
N LEU A 190 -13.14 10.70 7.57
CA LEU A 190 -14.00 9.81 6.79
C LEU A 190 -13.32 9.42 5.46
N ALA A 191 -12.72 10.37 4.77
CA ALA A 191 -12.02 10.11 3.51
C ALA A 191 -10.84 9.16 3.69
N LEU A 192 -10.07 9.30 4.77
CA LEU A 192 -8.98 8.38 5.12
C LEU A 192 -9.51 6.97 5.42
N SER A 193 -10.58 6.85 6.21
CA SER A 193 -11.21 5.56 6.50
C SER A 193 -11.70 4.85 5.24
N LEU A 194 -12.33 5.59 4.31
CA LEU A 194 -12.77 5.05 3.03
C LEU A 194 -11.59 4.62 2.14
N ALA A 195 -10.49 5.38 2.15
CA ALA A 195 -9.29 5.01 1.43
C ALA A 195 -8.70 3.70 1.97
N ILE A 196 -8.53 3.57 3.29
CA ILE A 196 -8.01 2.35 3.92
C ILE A 196 -8.93 1.16 3.63
N ALA A 197 -10.25 1.34 3.74
CA ALA A 197 -11.23 0.29 3.44
C ALA A 197 -11.13 -0.18 1.98
N TRP A 198 -11.04 0.76 1.04
CA TRP A 198 -10.94 0.43 -0.39
C TRP A 198 -9.62 -0.29 -0.73
N ILE A 199 -8.48 0.20 -0.22
CA ILE A 199 -7.17 -0.45 -0.39
C ILE A 199 -7.20 -1.87 0.15
N THR A 200 -7.76 -2.05 1.34
CA THR A 200 -7.85 -3.37 2.00
C THR A 200 -8.75 -4.31 1.21
N LEU A 201 -9.92 -3.85 0.77
CA LEU A 201 -10.88 -4.67 0.03
C LEU A 201 -10.30 -5.12 -1.33
N VAL A 202 -9.63 -4.21 -2.04
CA VAL A 202 -8.91 -4.55 -3.28
C VAL A 202 -7.73 -5.46 -2.99
N GLY A 203 -6.98 -5.26 -1.90
CA GLY A 203 -5.91 -6.17 -1.51
C GLY A 203 -6.41 -7.60 -1.27
N ILE A 204 -7.47 -7.75 -0.48
CA ILE A 204 -8.10 -9.04 -0.16
C ILE A 204 -8.61 -9.71 -1.43
N SER A 205 -9.24 -8.97 -2.35
CA SER A 205 -9.72 -9.57 -3.60
C SER A 205 -8.59 -10.19 -4.42
N ARG A 206 -7.38 -9.59 -4.44
CA ARG A 206 -6.22 -10.19 -5.12
C ARG A 206 -5.78 -11.52 -4.48
N LEU A 207 -5.93 -11.66 -3.17
CA LEU A 207 -5.58 -12.90 -2.44
C LEU A 207 -6.63 -13.98 -2.65
N VAL A 208 -7.92 -13.62 -2.57
CA VAL A 208 -9.04 -14.55 -2.80
C VAL A 208 -9.00 -15.11 -4.22
N LEU A 209 -8.72 -14.27 -5.21
CA LEU A 209 -8.59 -14.68 -6.60
C LEU A 209 -7.30 -15.48 -6.87
N GLY A 210 -6.37 -15.55 -5.91
CA GLY A 210 -5.15 -16.35 -6.02
C GLY A 210 -4.09 -15.79 -6.95
N VAL A 211 -4.18 -14.50 -7.28
CA VAL A 211 -3.37 -13.89 -8.35
C VAL A 211 -2.11 -13.18 -7.83
N HIS A 212 -2.01 -12.96 -6.50
CA HIS A 212 -0.88 -12.31 -5.84
C HIS A 212 -0.58 -12.95 -4.49
N TRP A 213 0.67 -12.86 -4.06
CA TRP A 213 1.07 -13.24 -2.71
C TRP A 213 0.65 -12.15 -1.70
N PRO A 214 0.36 -12.51 -0.43
CA PRO A 214 0.06 -11.54 0.64
C PRO A 214 1.11 -10.43 0.74
N THR A 215 2.38 -10.78 0.62
CA THR A 215 3.50 -9.83 0.58
C THR A 215 3.46 -8.88 -0.63
N ASP A 216 3.06 -9.35 -1.82
CA ASP A 216 2.88 -8.49 -3.01
C ASP A 216 1.82 -7.42 -2.76
N VAL A 217 0.75 -7.76 -2.05
CA VAL A 217 -0.37 -6.88 -1.70
C VAL A 217 0.02 -5.89 -0.62
N LEU A 218 0.65 -6.37 0.46
CA LEU A 218 1.08 -5.52 1.56
C LEU A 218 2.05 -4.46 1.07
N VAL A 219 3.14 -4.84 0.39
CA VAL A 219 4.12 -3.85 -0.07
C VAL A 219 3.57 -2.95 -1.16
N ALA A 220 2.67 -3.43 -2.03
CA ALA A 220 1.94 -2.57 -2.94
C ALA A 220 1.13 -1.47 -2.22
N ALA A 221 0.35 -1.82 -1.20
CA ALA A 221 -0.43 -0.87 -0.42
C ALA A 221 0.48 0.17 0.28
N CYS A 222 1.60 -0.31 0.82
CA CYS A 222 2.61 0.47 1.51
C CYS A 222 3.25 1.53 0.60
N ILE A 223 3.80 1.09 -0.54
CA ILE A 223 4.42 1.98 -1.53
C ILE A 223 3.38 2.95 -2.10
N GLY A 224 2.21 2.44 -2.47
CA GLY A 224 1.15 3.26 -3.04
C GLY A 224 0.72 4.39 -2.11
N ALA A 225 0.50 4.12 -0.82
CA ALA A 225 0.16 5.15 0.16
C ALA A 225 1.31 6.13 0.42
N PHE A 226 2.57 5.68 0.35
CA PHE A 226 3.74 6.52 0.59
C PHE A 226 3.93 7.60 -0.48
N LEU A 227 3.72 7.29 -1.76
CA LEU A 227 3.93 8.23 -2.87
C LEU A 227 3.23 9.60 -2.67
N PRO A 228 1.89 9.67 -2.49
CA PRO A 228 1.21 10.93 -2.23
C PRO A 228 1.65 11.58 -0.92
N LEU A 229 1.92 10.80 0.14
CA LEU A 229 2.38 11.34 1.42
C LEU A 229 3.73 12.06 1.26
N ALA A 230 4.69 11.45 0.59
CA ALA A 230 6.00 12.04 0.32
C ALA A 230 5.88 13.34 -0.48
N MET A 231 5.10 13.33 -1.57
CA MET A 231 4.84 14.53 -2.37
C MET A 231 4.16 15.64 -1.57
N SER A 232 3.32 15.26 -0.60
CA SER A 232 2.54 16.19 0.22
C SER A 232 3.36 16.93 1.28
N VAL A 233 4.58 16.46 1.58
CA VAL A 233 5.49 17.04 2.58
C VAL A 233 6.48 18.04 1.97
N VAL A 234 6.71 17.98 0.65
CA VAL A 234 7.64 18.85 -0.07
C VAL A 234 7.09 20.28 -0.25
N HIS A 235 5.89 20.56 0.28
CA HIS A 235 5.17 21.83 0.12
C HIS A 235 4.49 22.26 1.43
#